data_AF-A0A2W5EWE0-F1
#
_entry.id   AF-A0A2W5EWE0-F1
#
_cell.length_a   1.000
_cell.length_b   1.000
_cell.length_c   1.000
_cell.angle_alpha   90.00
_cell.angle_beta   90.00
_cell.angle_gamma   90.00
#
_symmetry.space_group_name_H-M   'P 1'
#
loop_
_entity.id
_entity.type
_entity.pdbx_description
1 polymer ?
#
loop_
_entity_poly.entity_id
_entity_poly.type
_entity_poly.pdbx_seq_one_letter_code
_entity_poly.pdbx_strand_id
1 'polypeptide(L)' 'VEDTLRFAAVGSPETIQLHIDGFLAETQADELIVSTPIHDIEKRLRSVEIFADVRTSIKKAA' A
#
# COMPACT_ATOMS: atom_id res chain seq x y z
N VAL A 1 -0.99 -12.40 -15.89
CA VAL A 1 -1.52 -12.37 -14.50
C VAL A 1 -0.39 -12.47 -13.48
N GLU A 2 0.65 -13.28 -13.73
CA GLU A 2 1.80 -13.42 -12.82
C GLU A 2 2.56 -12.11 -12.54
N ASP A 3 2.75 -11.24 -13.55
CA ASP A 3 3.39 -9.92 -13.34
C ASP A 3 2.57 -8.95 -12.48
N THR A 4 1.25 -9.09 -12.45
CA THR A 4 0.34 -8.14 -11.79
C THR A 4 0.48 -8.17 -10.26
N LEU A 5 0.94 -9.29 -9.70
CA LEU A 5 1.08 -9.48 -8.26
C LEU A 5 2.48 -9.15 -7.72
N ARG A 6 3.45 -8.87 -8.60
CA ARG A 6 4.84 -8.59 -8.19
C ARG A 6 4.94 -7.43 -7.20
N PHE A 7 4.05 -6.45 -7.31
CA PHE A 7 3.99 -5.28 -6.43
C PHE A 7 2.71 -5.26 -5.58
N ALA A 8 2.05 -6.41 -5.40
CA ALA A 8 0.90 -6.50 -4.53
C ALA A 8 1.33 -6.38 -3.06
N ALA A 9 0.84 -5.34 -2.38
CA ALA A 9 0.95 -5.20 -0.94
C ALA A 9 -0.34 -5.75 -0.30
N VAL A 10 -0.26 -6.92 0.33
CA VAL A 10 -1.40 -7.58 1.00
C VAL A 10 -0.94 -8.13 2.36
N GLY A 11 -1.64 -7.81 3.44
CA GLY A 11 -1.30 -8.29 4.77
C GLY A 11 -1.68 -7.32 5.88
N SER A 12 -0.98 -7.42 7.02
CA SER A 12 -1.12 -6.50 8.14
C SER A 12 -0.55 -5.12 7.80
N PRO A 13 -0.94 -4.05 8.52
CA PRO A 13 -0.35 -2.72 8.35
C PRO A 13 1.19 -2.72 8.34
N GLU A 14 1.81 -3.53 9.20
CA GLU A 14 3.26 -3.69 9.31
C GLU A 14 3.87 -4.30 8.03
N THR A 15 3.24 -5.35 7.49
CA THR A 15 3.69 -5.97 6.22
C THR A 15 3.58 -4.99 5.06
N ILE A 16 2.49 -4.22 4.99
CA ILE A 16 2.28 -3.21 3.97
C ILE A 16 3.34 -2.11 4.05
N GLN A 17 3.65 -1.63 5.25
CA GLN A 17 4.67 -0.62 5.47
C GLN A 17 6.04 -1.08 4.94
N LEU A 18 6.49 -2.28 5.33
CA LEU A 18 7.77 -2.83 4.87
C LEU A 18 7.84 -2.96 3.34
N HIS A 19 6.75 -3.38 2.68
CA HIS A 19 6.71 -3.47 1.23
C HIS A 19 6.78 -2.10 0.55
N ILE A 20 6.05 -1.10 1.06
CA ILE A 20 6.06 0.25 0.50
C ILE A 20 7.43 0.90 0.66
N ASP A 21 8.04 0.78 1.85
CA ASP A 21 9.35 1.36 2.12
C ASP A 21 10.42 0.77 1.19
N GLY A 22 10.39 -0.55 0.98
CA GLY A 22 11.27 -1.22 0.00
C GLY A 22 11.01 -0.76 -1.44
N PHE A 23 9.75 -0.70 -1.85
CA PHE A 23 9.37 -0.26 -3.20
C PHE A 23 9.80 1.18 -3.48
N LEU A 24 9.59 2.10 -2.55
CA LEU A 24 10.01 3.50 -2.68
C LEU A 24 11.54 3.64 -2.66
N ALA A 25 12.24 2.86 -1.84
CA ALA A 25 13.70 2.85 -1.83
C ALA A 25 14.29 2.35 -3.16
N GLU A 26 13.69 1.35 -3.79
CA GLU A 26 14.14 0.83 -5.09
C GLU A 26 13.82 1.78 -6.26
N THR A 27 12.61 2.37 -6.25
CA THR A 27 12.10 3.15 -7.39
C THR A 27 12.40 4.63 -7.30
N GLN A 28 12.66 5.16 -6.11
CA GLN A 28 12.79 6.59 -5.83
C GLN A 28 11.56 7.41 -6.26
N ALA A 29 10.39 6.77 -6.33
CA ALA A 29 9.15 7.44 -6.72
C ALA A 29 8.71 8.48 -5.67
N ASP A 30 8.23 9.63 -6.14
CA ASP A 30 7.66 10.69 -5.32
C ASP A 30 6.12 10.59 -5.18
N GLU A 31 5.49 9.78 -6.03
CA GLU A 31 4.06 9.49 -6.03
C GLU A 31 3.79 7.97 -6.03
N LEU A 32 2.81 7.55 -5.24
CA LEU A 32 2.34 6.17 -5.18
C LEU A 32 0.86 6.10 -5.56
N ILE A 33 0.55 5.40 -6.66
CA ILE A 33 -0.82 5.12 -7.11
C ILE A 33 -1.16 3.68 -6.73
N VAL A 34 -2.28 3.49 -6.01
CA VAL A 34 -2.72 2.16 -5.56
C VAL A 34 -4.06 1.78 -6.20
N SER A 35 -4.18 0.51 -6.58
CA SER A 35 -5.44 -0.09 -7.03
C SER A 35 -5.92 -1.09 -6.00
N THR A 36 -7.18 -0.96 -5.57
CA THR A 36 -7.82 -1.83 -4.57
C THR A 36 -9.03 -2.54 -5.19
N PRO A 37 -8.84 -3.60 -5.99
CA PRO A 37 -9.91 -4.27 -6.74
C PRO A 37 -10.77 -5.19 -5.83
N ILE A 38 -11.37 -4.63 -4.78
CA ILE A 38 -12.27 -5.32 -3.84
C ILE A 38 -13.70 -5.11 -4.29
N HIS A 39 -14.47 -6.16 -4.61
CA HIS A 39 -15.84 -6.03 -5.14
C HIS A 39 -16.77 -5.25 -4.20
N ASP A 40 -16.78 -5.61 -2.92
CA ASP A 40 -17.61 -4.99 -1.89
C ASP A 40 -17.10 -3.56 -1.60
N ILE A 41 -17.97 -2.57 -1.77
CA ILE A 41 -17.59 -1.16 -1.67
C ILE A 41 -17.20 -0.75 -0.25
N GLU A 42 -17.89 -1.27 0.77
CA GLU A 42 -17.61 -0.97 2.17
C GLU A 42 -16.24 -1.55 2.56
N LYS A 43 -15.96 -2.77 2.11
CA LYS A 43 -14.64 -3.39 2.31
C LYS A 43 -13.54 -2.67 1.53
N ARG A 44 -13.83 -2.18 0.33
CA ARG A 44 -12.89 -1.39 -0.47
C ARG A 44 -12.54 -0.09 0.25
N LEU A 45 -13.55 0.63 0.74
CA LEU A 45 -13.36 1.87 1.50
C LEU A 45 -12.54 1.62 2.75
N ARG A 46 -12.90 0.59 3.53
CA ARG A 46 -12.14 0.18 4.72
C ARG A 46 -10.67 -0.13 4.42
N SER A 47 -10.39 -0.81 3.31
CA SER A 47 -9.02 -1.10 2.90
C SER A 47 -8.23 0.17 2.58
N VAL A 48 -8.87 1.17 1.96
CA VAL A 48 -8.25 2.46 1.63
C VAL A 48 -8.00 3.29 2.90
N GLU A 49 -8.91 3.27 3.87
CA GLU A 49 -8.72 3.92 5.17
C GLU A 49 -7.50 3.36 5.91
N ILE A 50 -7.40 2.03 6.02
CA ILE A 50 -6.27 1.36 6.67
C ILE A 50 -4.95 1.73 5.97
N PHE A 51 -4.96 1.78 4.64
CA PHE A 51 -3.78 2.19 3.86
C PHE A 51 -3.38 3.66 4.14
N ALA A 52 -4.35 4.56 4.29
CA ALA A 52 -4.09 5.96 4.62
C ALA A 52 -3.45 6.14 6.01
N ASP A 53 -3.84 5.31 6.99
CA ASP A 53 -3.24 5.30 8.33
C ASP A 53 -1.78 4.83 8.30
N VAL A 54 -1.48 3.80 7.49
CA VAL A 54 -0.10 3.33 7.26
C VAL A 54 0.76 4.44 6.66
N ARG A 55 0.27 5.15 5.63
CA ARG A 55 0.99 6.29 5.03
C ARG A 55 1.26 7.41 6.03
N THR A 56 0.31 7.71 6.91
CA THR A 56 0.49 8.74 7.93
C THR A 56 1.59 8.36 8.92
N SER A 57 1.72 7.07 9.22
CA SER A 57 2.81 6.52 10.03
C SER A 57 4.16 6.61 9.31
N ILE A 58 4.22 6.33 8.01
CA ILE A 58 5.44 6.49 7.19
C ILE A 58 5.94 7.94 7.18
N LYS A 59 5.04 8.92 7.01
CA LYS A 59 5.40 10.35 7.00
C LYS A 59 5.93 10.88 8.34
N LYS A 60 5.70 10.19 9.45
CA LYS A 60 6.21 10.59 10.77
C LYS A 60 7.65 10.14 11.04
N ALA A 61 8.22 9.28 10.20
CA ALA A 61 9.58 8.76 10.37
C ALA A 61 10.66 9.64 9.69
N ALA A 62 10.34 10.89 9.32
CA ALA A 62 11.24 11.86 8.71
C ALA A 62 11.60 12.99 9.68
#